data_AF-A0A6B0QNU1-F1
#
_entry.id   AF-A0A6B0QNU1-F1
#
_cell.length_a   1.000
_cell.length_b   1.000
_cell.length_c   1.000
_cell.angle_alpha   90.00
_cell.angle_beta   90.00
_cell.angle_gamma   90.00
#
_symmetry.space_group_name_H-M   'P 1'
#
loop_
_entity.id
_entity.type
_entity.pdbx_description
1 polymer ?
#
loop_
_entity_poly.entity_id
_entity_poly.type
_entity_poly.pdbx_seq_one_letter_code
_entity_poly.pdbx_strand_id
1 'polypeptide(L)'
;MAELLWSLQDSQLVARFQRRCGLFPALDEGPGENGAGPADGEAQTPELGHLPAAKGKGAGEPANGLRRLAAPQAYVQKYVVKNYFYYYLFRFSAALGQEVFYITFLPFTHWNIDPYLSRRLTIIWVLVMYIGQVTKEILKWPRPFSPPVVKLEKRVMAEYGMPSTHAMAATAISFTLLISTMDRYQYPFVLGLMMAVVFSTLVGLSRLYTGMHTVLDVLGGILITAILIVLTYPAWTLIDRLDSASPLLPVCVLVVPFFLCYNYPVSDYYSPTRADTTTIMAAGAGVTIGFWINHFFQLVSEPMESLPVIQNIPPLTTDLLVLGLAKFTVGIVLILLVRQLVQKLSLQVLYSWFKVVTRNKEARRRLEIEVPYKFVTYTSVGICAITFVPMLHRIGKEPMTVCVFLNLAKLDTAALIQGQTAGSWIAEVMAMAKALTCEEHF
;
A
#
# COMPACT_ATOMS: atom_id res chain seq x y z
N MET A 1 3.85 -32.36 -11.02
CA MET A 1 4.37 -31.10 -10.46
C MET A 1 4.41 -30.00 -11.51
N ALA A 2 5.14 -30.15 -12.61
CA ALA A 2 5.24 -29.14 -13.67
C ALA A 2 3.89 -28.77 -14.33
N GLU A 3 3.05 -29.76 -14.67
CA GLU A 3 1.72 -29.50 -15.25
C GLU A 3 0.77 -28.75 -14.30
N LEU A 4 0.87 -29.00 -12.99
CA LEU A 4 0.08 -28.29 -11.98
C LEU A 4 0.50 -26.81 -11.91
N LEU A 5 1.80 -26.54 -11.89
CA LEU A 5 2.32 -25.16 -11.88
C LEU A 5 1.91 -24.39 -13.15
N TRP A 6 1.98 -25.06 -14.30
CA TRP A 6 1.54 -24.47 -15.57
C TRP A 6 0.04 -24.15 -15.58
N SER A 7 -0.79 -25.06 -15.06
CA SER A 7 -2.24 -24.85 -14.90
C SER A 7 -2.58 -23.70 -13.95
N LEU A 8 -1.83 -23.54 -12.86
CA LEU A 8 -2.04 -22.45 -11.88
C LEU A 8 -1.56 -21.08 -12.39
N GLN A 9 -0.63 -21.06 -13.34
CA GLN A 9 -0.15 -19.87 -14.02
C GLN A 9 -1.09 -19.43 -15.17
N ASP A 10 -1.93 -20.33 -15.67
CA ASP A 10 -2.76 -20.09 -16.84
C ASP A 10 -3.72 -18.89 -16.66
N SER A 11 -3.62 -17.92 -17.58
CA SER A 11 -4.49 -16.74 -17.61
C SER A 11 -5.96 -17.10 -17.89
N GLN A 12 -6.23 -18.25 -18.53
CA GLN A 12 -7.59 -18.73 -18.73
C GLN A 12 -8.25 -19.16 -17.41
N LEU A 13 -7.48 -19.62 -16.42
CA LEU A 13 -8.02 -19.93 -15.10
C LEU A 13 -8.57 -18.67 -14.42
N VAL A 14 -7.83 -17.57 -14.51
CA VAL A 14 -8.25 -16.25 -14.00
C VAL A 14 -9.47 -15.73 -14.77
N ALA A 15 -9.47 -15.82 -16.10
CA ALA A 15 -10.62 -15.41 -16.91
C ALA A 15 -11.87 -16.26 -16.65
N ARG A 16 -11.72 -17.57 -16.36
CA ARG A 16 -12.84 -18.43 -15.94
C ARG A 16 -13.38 -18.02 -14.57
N PHE A 17 -12.50 -17.68 -13.64
CA PHE A 17 -12.91 -17.17 -12.33
C PHE A 17 -13.68 -15.85 -12.45
N GLN A 18 -13.17 -14.87 -13.22
CA GLN A 18 -13.85 -13.61 -13.48
C GLN A 18 -15.26 -13.82 -14.07
N ARG A 19 -15.38 -14.70 -15.08
CA ARG A 19 -16.67 -15.03 -15.71
C ARG A 19 -17.65 -15.66 -14.72
N ARG A 20 -17.20 -16.58 -13.85
CA ARG A 20 -18.04 -17.14 -12.78
C ARG A 20 -18.52 -16.08 -11.79
N CYS A 21 -17.69 -15.09 -11.51
CA CYS A 21 -18.04 -13.94 -10.67
C CYS A 21 -18.81 -12.84 -11.42
N GLY A 22 -19.23 -13.09 -12.67
CA GLY A 22 -20.06 -12.17 -13.44
C GLY A 22 -19.31 -11.03 -14.11
N LEU A 23 -17.99 -11.11 -14.28
CA LEU A 23 -17.19 -10.13 -15.01
C LEU A 23 -16.81 -10.68 -16.40
N PHE A 24 -17.22 -9.96 -17.45
CA PHE A 24 -16.99 -10.35 -18.84
C PHE A 24 -16.22 -9.25 -19.59
N PRO A 25 -15.28 -9.59 -20.48
CA PRO A 25 -14.77 -8.62 -21.45
C PRO A 25 -15.92 -8.18 -22.35
N ALA A 26 -16.05 -6.89 -22.61
CA ALA A 26 -16.99 -6.40 -23.62
C ALA A 26 -16.45 -6.84 -24.99
N LEU A 27 -17.33 -7.34 -25.86
CA LEU A 27 -16.99 -7.55 -27.27
C LEU A 27 -16.67 -6.18 -27.88
N ASP A 28 -15.56 -6.11 -28.61
CA ASP A 28 -15.32 -4.98 -29.51
C ASP A 28 -16.48 -5.00 -30.51
N GLU A 29 -17.42 -4.07 -30.38
CA GLU A 29 -18.15 -3.61 -31.56
C GLU A 29 -17.07 -3.09 -32.51
N GLY A 30 -16.82 -3.85 -33.59
CA GLY A 30 -16.00 -3.37 -34.70
C GLY A 30 -16.49 -1.99 -35.14
N PRO A 31 -15.67 -1.21 -35.86
CA PRO A 31 -16.06 0.12 -36.29
C PRO A 31 -17.40 0.00 -37.01
N GLY A 32 -18.44 0.56 -36.38
CA GLY A 32 -19.80 0.51 -36.90
C GLY A 32 -19.78 1.06 -38.31
N GLU A 33 -20.43 0.32 -39.22
CA GLU A 33 -20.87 0.82 -40.51
C GLU A 33 -21.70 2.08 -40.25
N ASN A 34 -21.04 3.24 -40.26
CA ASN A 34 -21.72 4.50 -40.40
C ASN A 34 -22.20 4.56 -41.84
N GLY A 35 -23.52 4.38 -42.01
CA GLY A 35 -24.20 4.65 -43.25
C GLY A 35 -23.85 6.04 -43.76
N ALA A 36 -23.28 6.07 -44.96
CA ALA A 36 -23.28 7.23 -45.83
C ALA A 36 -23.93 6.78 -47.14
N GLY A 37 -25.02 7.44 -47.51
CA GLY A 37 -25.71 7.25 -48.78
C GLY A 37 -24.82 7.60 -49.99
N PRO A 38 -25.31 7.31 -51.21
CA PRO A 38 -24.48 7.22 -52.40
C PRO A 38 -24.10 8.62 -52.91
N ALA A 39 -22.84 8.78 -53.28
CA ALA A 39 -22.41 9.85 -54.16
C ALA A 39 -21.45 9.24 -55.19
N ASP A 40 -21.95 9.17 -56.42
CA ASP A 40 -21.20 8.90 -57.64
C ASP A 40 -20.05 9.90 -57.82
N GLY A 41 -18.96 9.46 -58.47
CA GLY A 41 -18.00 10.41 -59.04
C GLY A 41 -16.55 9.93 -59.15
N GLU A 42 -16.30 9.15 -60.21
CA GLU A 42 -15.10 9.19 -61.05
C GLU A 42 -13.72 8.77 -60.52
N ALA A 43 -13.16 7.83 -61.30
CA ALA A 43 -11.81 7.35 -61.28
C ALA A 43 -10.78 8.42 -61.68
N GLN A 44 -9.58 8.36 -61.08
CA GLN A 44 -8.30 8.56 -61.78
C GLN A 44 -7.11 8.22 -60.86
N THR A 45 -6.43 7.12 -61.17
CA THR A 45 -4.98 6.96 -60.98
C THR A 45 -4.26 7.71 -62.11
N PRO A 46 -3.06 8.29 -61.87
CA PRO A 46 -1.85 7.58 -62.29
C PRO A 46 -0.57 7.82 -61.46
N GLU A 47 0.26 6.78 -61.46
CA GLU A 47 1.73 6.71 -61.60
C GLU A 47 2.72 7.64 -60.86
N LEU A 48 3.63 6.96 -60.13
CA LEU A 48 5.08 6.87 -60.34
C LEU A 48 5.89 8.14 -60.69
N GLY A 49 6.81 8.55 -59.80
CA GLY A 49 7.94 9.38 -60.22
C GLY A 49 8.77 10.04 -59.12
N HIS A 50 10.05 9.67 -59.07
CA HIS A 50 11.21 10.49 -58.70
C HIS A 50 11.55 10.83 -57.23
N LEU A 51 12.56 10.09 -56.76
CA LEU A 51 13.68 10.61 -55.94
C LEU A 51 14.37 11.81 -56.61
N PRO A 52 14.98 12.70 -55.81
CA PRO A 52 16.41 12.93 -56.00
C PRO A 52 17.21 12.84 -54.70
N ALA A 53 18.42 12.31 -54.85
CA ALA A 53 19.48 12.30 -53.85
C ALA A 53 20.14 13.69 -53.75
N ALA A 54 20.47 14.12 -52.52
CA ALA A 54 21.46 15.15 -52.27
C ALA A 54 22.41 14.72 -51.15
N LYS A 55 23.70 14.75 -51.49
CA LYS A 55 24.88 14.34 -50.72
C LYS A 55 25.26 15.39 -49.67
N GLY A 56 25.73 14.91 -48.51
CA GLY A 56 26.93 15.45 -47.87
C GLY A 56 26.76 16.13 -46.51
N LYS A 57 27.12 15.43 -45.43
CA LYS A 57 28.39 15.61 -44.68
C LYS A 57 28.35 14.77 -43.41
N GLY A 58 29.37 13.93 -43.25
CA GLY A 58 29.59 13.17 -42.04
C GLY A 58 30.05 14.05 -40.88
N ALA A 59 29.46 13.80 -39.71
CA ALA A 59 30.11 13.93 -38.43
C ALA A 59 29.66 12.69 -37.63
N GLY A 60 30.62 11.86 -37.25
CA GLY A 60 30.36 10.62 -36.53
C GLY A 60 29.95 10.91 -35.09
N GLU A 61 28.85 10.30 -34.67
CA GLU A 61 28.52 10.07 -33.26
C GLU A 61 28.29 8.57 -33.05
N PRO A 62 28.76 8.01 -31.91
CA PRO A 62 28.82 6.57 -31.73
C PRO A 62 27.44 5.97 -31.52
N ALA A 63 27.25 4.79 -32.12
CA ALA A 63 26.14 3.91 -31.89
C ALA A 63 26.06 3.53 -30.40
N ASN A 64 25.12 4.11 -29.67
CA ASN A 64 24.60 3.55 -28.43
C ASN A 64 23.11 3.91 -28.27
N GLY A 65 22.33 3.50 -29.28
CA GLY A 65 20.89 3.45 -29.17
C GLY A 65 20.48 2.26 -28.30
N LEU A 66 20.61 2.38 -26.98
CA LEU A 66 19.85 1.54 -26.07
C LEU A 66 18.39 1.89 -26.32
N ARG A 67 17.75 1.08 -27.18
CA ARG A 67 16.35 1.22 -27.56
C ARG A 67 15.53 1.14 -26.28
N ARG A 68 15.21 2.31 -25.73
CA ARG A 68 14.30 2.47 -24.58
C ARG A 68 12.98 1.86 -25.03
N LEU A 69 12.73 0.60 -24.66
CA LEU A 69 11.49 -0.08 -24.94
C LEU A 69 10.38 0.80 -24.35
N ALA A 70 9.61 1.43 -25.23
CA ALA A 70 8.42 2.17 -24.83
C ALA A 70 7.53 1.22 -24.02
N ALA A 71 7.07 1.67 -22.86
CA ALA A 71 6.15 0.92 -22.04
C ALA A 71 4.95 0.47 -22.91
N PRO A 72 4.47 -0.78 -22.79
CA PRO A 72 3.32 -1.24 -23.54
C PRO A 72 2.13 -0.30 -23.26
N GLN A 73 1.61 0.39 -24.28
CA GLN A 73 0.41 1.19 -24.14
C GLN A 73 -0.70 0.27 -23.61
N ALA A 74 -1.22 0.59 -22.42
CA ALA A 74 -2.25 -0.21 -21.76
C ALA A 74 -3.55 -0.15 -22.58
N TYR A 75 -3.80 -1.20 -23.35
CA TYR A 75 -5.09 -1.41 -24.01
C TYR A 75 -6.18 -1.52 -22.94
N VAL A 76 -7.11 -0.55 -22.91
CA VAL A 76 -8.21 -0.53 -21.95
C VAL A 76 -9.33 -1.39 -22.49
N GLN A 77 -9.35 -2.66 -22.08
CA GLN A 77 -10.44 -3.56 -22.42
C GLN A 77 -11.73 -3.08 -21.73
N LYS A 78 -12.76 -2.77 -22.52
CA LYS A 78 -14.12 -2.52 -22.00
C LYS A 78 -14.64 -3.80 -21.33
N TYR A 79 -15.44 -3.69 -20.27
CA TYR A 79 -15.95 -4.84 -19.52
C TYR A 79 -17.42 -4.66 -19.13
N VAL A 80 -18.11 -5.79 -18.96
CA VAL A 80 -19.51 -5.87 -18.54
C VAL A 80 -19.59 -6.61 -17.21
N VAL A 81 -20.30 -6.03 -16.24
CA VAL A 81 -20.56 -6.62 -14.93
C VAL A 81 -21.99 -7.13 -14.89
N LYS A 82 -22.18 -8.43 -14.70
CA LYS A 82 -23.49 -9.09 -14.53
C LYS A 82 -23.85 -9.33 -13.06
N ASN A 83 -22.85 -9.51 -12.19
CA ASN A 83 -23.07 -9.76 -10.76
C ASN A 83 -22.42 -8.65 -9.92
N TYR A 84 -23.26 -7.73 -9.44
CA TYR A 84 -22.82 -6.58 -8.66
C TYR A 84 -22.37 -6.94 -7.24
N PHE A 85 -22.94 -7.99 -6.63
CA PHE A 85 -22.53 -8.41 -5.28
C PHE A 85 -21.04 -8.79 -5.24
N TYR A 86 -20.62 -9.70 -6.14
CA TYR A 86 -19.21 -10.09 -6.23
C TYR A 86 -18.32 -8.94 -6.68
N TYR A 87 -18.82 -8.08 -7.56
CA TYR A 87 -18.08 -6.88 -7.98
C TYR A 87 -17.74 -5.98 -6.80
N TYR A 88 -18.71 -5.61 -5.98
CA TYR A 88 -18.46 -4.77 -4.80
C TYR A 88 -17.66 -5.49 -3.72
N LEU A 89 -17.93 -6.78 -3.49
CA LEU A 89 -17.17 -7.60 -2.54
C LEU A 89 -15.68 -7.64 -2.88
N PHE A 90 -15.33 -7.96 -4.12
CA PHE A 90 -13.92 -8.03 -4.53
C PHE A 90 -13.27 -6.66 -4.68
N ARG A 91 -14.01 -5.61 -5.04
CA ARG A 91 -13.48 -4.23 -5.02
C ARG A 91 -13.15 -3.79 -3.59
N PHE A 92 -14.05 -4.04 -2.64
CA PHE A 92 -13.81 -3.76 -1.23
C PHE A 92 -12.63 -4.57 -0.70
N SER A 93 -12.61 -5.87 -0.98
CA SER A 93 -11.50 -6.75 -0.60
C SER A 93 -10.16 -6.32 -1.21
N ALA A 94 -10.15 -5.90 -2.47
CA ALA A 94 -8.94 -5.36 -3.10
C ALA A 94 -8.45 -4.10 -2.39
N ALA A 95 -9.36 -3.25 -1.90
CA ALA A 95 -9.01 -2.06 -1.12
C ALA A 95 -8.36 -2.42 0.24
N LEU A 96 -8.74 -3.54 0.87
CA LEU A 96 -8.09 -4.04 2.09
C LEU A 96 -6.64 -4.48 1.86
N GLY A 97 -6.24 -4.77 0.62
CA GLY A 97 -4.85 -5.07 0.26
C GLY A 97 -4.02 -3.85 -0.16
N GLN A 98 -4.60 -2.64 -0.16
CA GLN A 98 -3.95 -1.42 -0.65
C GLN A 98 -3.32 -0.59 0.46
N GLU A 99 -2.45 0.34 0.08
CA GLU A 99 -1.73 1.26 0.97
C GLU A 99 -2.62 2.02 1.95
N VAL A 100 -3.83 2.42 1.52
CA VAL A 100 -4.80 3.13 2.35
C VAL A 100 -5.22 2.30 3.57
N PHE A 101 -5.38 0.98 3.40
CA PHE A 101 -5.70 0.10 4.52
C PHE A 101 -4.54 0.05 5.52
N TYR A 102 -3.30 -0.05 5.08
CA TYR A 102 -2.15 -0.11 6.00
C TYR A 102 -1.96 1.18 6.79
N ILE A 103 -2.10 2.34 6.12
CA ILE A 103 -1.98 3.68 6.73
C ILE A 103 -3.08 3.93 7.78
N THR A 104 -4.22 3.26 7.67
CA THR A 104 -5.33 3.43 8.62
C THR A 104 -5.33 2.34 9.70
N PHE A 105 -5.20 1.07 9.32
CA PHE A 105 -5.29 -0.08 10.22
C PHE A 105 -4.15 -0.15 11.25
N LEU A 106 -2.90 0.09 10.83
CA LEU A 106 -1.75 0.00 11.74
C LEU A 106 -1.79 1.08 12.83
N PRO A 107 -1.99 2.39 12.54
CA PRO A 107 -2.15 3.39 13.57
C PRO A 107 -3.40 3.20 14.43
N PHE A 108 -4.51 2.75 13.83
CA PHE A 108 -5.72 2.42 14.60
C PHE A 108 -5.44 1.35 15.66
N THR A 109 -4.69 0.31 15.29
CA THR A 109 -4.28 -0.75 16.23
C THR A 109 -3.40 -0.19 17.36
N HIS A 110 -2.46 0.71 17.04
CA HIS A 110 -1.62 1.36 18.05
C HIS A 110 -2.40 2.24 19.03
N TRP A 111 -3.31 3.08 18.53
CA TRP A 111 -3.98 4.12 19.34
C TRP A 111 -5.19 3.62 20.13
N ASN A 112 -5.86 2.58 19.62
CA ASN A 112 -7.15 2.12 20.17
C ASN A 112 -7.12 0.68 20.70
N ILE A 113 -6.22 -0.18 20.23
CA ILE A 113 -6.21 -1.61 20.62
C ILE A 113 -5.06 -1.87 21.58
N ASP A 114 -3.84 -1.94 21.06
CA ASP A 114 -2.67 -2.30 21.84
C ASP A 114 -1.37 -1.94 21.09
N PRO A 115 -0.51 -1.11 21.71
CA PRO A 115 0.82 -0.79 21.18
C PRO A 115 1.71 -2.02 20.92
N TYR A 116 1.61 -3.08 21.74
CA TYR A 116 2.43 -4.28 21.59
C TYR A 116 2.07 -5.07 20.34
N LEU A 117 0.78 -5.31 20.11
CA LEU A 117 0.26 -5.85 18.86
C LEU A 117 0.73 -5.03 17.65
N SER A 118 0.55 -3.71 17.72
CA SER A 118 0.90 -2.82 16.62
C SER A 118 2.38 -2.89 16.25
N ARG A 119 3.27 -3.03 17.23
CA ARG A 119 4.71 -3.17 17.00
C ARG A 119 5.01 -4.43 16.18
N ARG A 120 4.54 -5.59 16.64
CA ARG A 120 4.75 -6.88 15.95
C ARG A 120 4.15 -6.87 14.54
N LEU A 121 2.92 -6.37 14.40
CA LEU A 121 2.25 -6.26 13.10
C LEU A 121 3.06 -5.42 12.13
N THR A 122 3.55 -4.26 12.56
CA THR A 122 4.31 -3.35 11.69
C THR A 122 5.64 -3.98 11.27
N ILE A 123 6.40 -4.56 12.20
CA ILE A 123 7.71 -5.17 11.90
C ILE A 123 7.56 -6.30 10.88
N ILE A 124 6.60 -7.21 11.09
CA ILE A 124 6.39 -8.34 10.18
C ILE A 124 5.82 -7.89 8.84
N TRP A 125 4.90 -6.93 8.84
CA TRP A 125 4.37 -6.35 7.60
C TRP A 125 5.48 -5.70 6.76
N VAL A 126 6.36 -4.88 7.37
CA VAL A 126 7.50 -4.23 6.69
C VAL A 126 8.44 -5.28 6.10
N LEU A 127 8.81 -6.30 6.90
CA LEU A 127 9.71 -7.38 6.45
C LEU A 127 9.12 -8.14 5.25
N VAL A 128 7.86 -8.56 5.35
CA VAL A 128 7.16 -9.31 4.29
C VAL A 128 7.02 -8.47 3.03
N MET A 129 6.68 -7.18 3.17
CA MET A 129 6.58 -6.27 2.04
C MET A 129 7.94 -6.06 1.36
N TYR A 130 9.01 -5.84 2.12
CA TYR A 130 10.36 -5.69 1.58
C TYR A 130 10.78 -6.94 0.80
N ILE A 131 10.68 -8.12 1.41
CA ILE A 131 11.06 -9.39 0.77
C ILE A 131 10.19 -9.65 -0.46
N GLY A 132 8.89 -9.38 -0.40
CA GLY A 132 7.99 -9.54 -1.53
C GLY A 132 8.35 -8.64 -2.71
N GLN A 133 8.67 -7.37 -2.45
CA GLN A 133 9.07 -6.44 -3.51
C GLN A 133 10.44 -6.80 -4.09
N VAL A 134 11.42 -7.19 -3.27
CA VAL A 134 12.73 -7.65 -3.77
C VAL A 134 12.58 -8.93 -4.62
N THR A 135 11.75 -9.87 -4.17
CA THR A 135 11.51 -11.13 -4.88
C THR A 135 10.87 -10.88 -6.24
N LYS A 136 9.96 -9.92 -6.36
CA LYS A 136 9.39 -9.51 -7.66
C LYS A 136 10.48 -9.08 -8.66
N GLU A 137 11.42 -8.24 -8.22
CA GLU A 137 12.50 -7.75 -9.07
C GLU A 137 13.52 -8.83 -9.43
N ILE A 138 13.68 -9.85 -8.58
CA ILE A 138 14.54 -11.01 -8.87
C ILE A 138 13.86 -11.97 -9.86
N LEU A 139 12.59 -12.30 -9.63
CA LEU A 139 11.86 -13.27 -10.46
C LEU A 139 11.43 -12.69 -11.81
N LYS A 140 11.21 -11.36 -11.88
CA LYS A 140 10.74 -10.64 -13.07
C LYS A 140 9.56 -11.31 -13.77
N TRP A 141 8.66 -11.91 -12.98
CA TRP A 141 7.59 -12.76 -13.50
C TRP A 141 6.48 -11.94 -14.17
N PRO A 142 6.02 -12.27 -15.39
CA PRO A 142 5.00 -11.51 -16.08
C PRO A 142 3.62 -11.67 -15.43
N ARG A 143 2.80 -10.60 -15.50
CA ARG A 143 1.39 -10.62 -15.10
C ARG A 143 0.53 -11.40 -16.10
N PRO A 144 -0.69 -11.85 -15.72
CA PRO A 144 -1.59 -12.54 -16.65
C PRO A 144 -1.90 -11.70 -17.90
N PHE A 145 -2.03 -12.39 -19.03
CA PHE A 145 -2.27 -11.78 -20.33
C PHE A 145 -3.70 -11.22 -20.44
N SER A 146 -3.82 -10.05 -21.07
CA SER A 146 -5.08 -9.39 -21.37
C SER A 146 -5.06 -8.98 -22.85
N PRO A 147 -5.99 -9.48 -23.68
CA PRO A 147 -7.02 -10.50 -23.43
C PRO A 147 -6.42 -11.90 -23.10
N PRO A 148 -7.11 -12.82 -22.40
CA PRO A 148 -8.55 -12.89 -22.07
C PRO A 148 -8.96 -12.30 -20.71
N VAL A 149 -8.01 -11.91 -19.86
CA VAL A 149 -8.28 -11.40 -18.50
C VAL A 149 -8.65 -9.92 -18.54
N VAL A 150 -9.71 -9.52 -17.83
CA VAL A 150 -10.08 -8.11 -17.66
C VAL A 150 -9.25 -7.51 -16.53
N LYS A 151 -8.49 -6.45 -16.82
CA LYS A 151 -7.69 -5.77 -15.79
C LYS A 151 -8.41 -4.56 -15.23
N LEU A 152 -8.75 -4.61 -13.94
CA LEU A 152 -9.54 -3.59 -13.25
C LEU A 152 -8.70 -2.49 -12.57
N GLU A 153 -7.38 -2.69 -12.47
CA GLU A 153 -6.44 -1.76 -11.83
C GLU A 153 -5.40 -1.26 -12.84
N LYS A 154 -5.42 0.05 -13.12
CA LYS A 154 -4.51 0.68 -14.10
C LYS A 154 -3.13 0.99 -13.51
N ARG A 155 -3.06 1.26 -12.19
CA ARG A 155 -1.88 1.81 -11.50
C ARG A 155 -0.69 0.84 -11.44
N VAL A 156 -0.95 -0.47 -11.58
CA VAL A 156 0.02 -1.53 -11.24
C VAL A 156 0.41 -2.37 -12.48
N MET A 157 0.11 -1.88 -13.69
CA MET A 157 0.40 -2.59 -14.94
C MET A 157 1.90 -2.77 -15.22
N ALA A 158 2.72 -1.87 -14.69
CA ALA A 158 4.16 -1.86 -14.88
C ALA A 158 4.89 -2.78 -13.89
N GLU A 159 4.25 -3.33 -12.87
CA GLU A 159 4.94 -4.19 -11.89
C GLU A 159 4.90 -5.67 -12.26
N TYR A 160 5.89 -6.44 -11.78
CA TYR A 160 5.92 -7.90 -11.88
C TYR A 160 4.79 -8.59 -11.08
N GLY A 161 4.41 -9.78 -11.54
CA GLY A 161 3.26 -10.55 -11.03
C GLY A 161 3.56 -11.38 -9.79
N MET A 162 4.69 -12.09 -9.74
CA MET A 162 5.00 -13.04 -8.66
C MET A 162 6.07 -12.48 -7.71
N PRO A 163 5.91 -12.58 -6.38
CA PRO A 163 4.72 -13.00 -5.64
C PRO A 163 3.68 -11.87 -5.49
N SER A 164 2.44 -12.24 -5.16
CA SER A 164 1.39 -11.25 -4.88
C SER A 164 1.60 -10.56 -3.52
N THR A 165 2.18 -9.36 -3.53
CA THR A 165 2.44 -8.58 -2.30
C THR A 165 1.18 -8.24 -1.50
N HIS A 166 0.03 -8.12 -2.15
CA HIS A 166 -1.24 -7.87 -1.45
C HIS A 166 -1.70 -9.11 -0.67
N ALA A 167 -1.57 -10.30 -1.28
CA ALA A 167 -1.86 -11.56 -0.59
C ALA A 167 -0.85 -11.82 0.53
N MET A 168 0.43 -11.47 0.30
CA MET A 168 1.48 -11.54 1.32
C MET A 168 1.14 -10.66 2.52
N ALA A 169 0.85 -9.38 2.30
CA ALA A 169 0.52 -8.44 3.37
C ALA A 169 -0.74 -8.84 4.13
N ALA A 170 -1.80 -9.26 3.44
CA ALA A 170 -3.03 -9.70 4.09
C ALA A 170 -2.80 -10.91 5.00
N THR A 171 -2.03 -11.89 4.51
CA THR A 171 -1.62 -13.09 5.29
C THR A 171 -0.74 -12.70 6.48
N ALA A 172 0.22 -11.80 6.27
CA ALA A 172 1.11 -11.34 7.33
C ALA A 172 0.31 -10.66 8.46
N ILE A 173 -0.53 -9.70 8.11
CA ILE A 173 -1.33 -8.95 9.09
C ILE A 173 -2.28 -9.89 9.84
N SER A 174 -3.02 -10.75 9.13
CA SER A 174 -4.05 -11.58 9.75
C SER A 174 -3.48 -12.67 10.66
N PHE A 175 -2.43 -13.37 10.23
CA PHE A 175 -1.82 -14.43 11.02
C PHE A 175 -0.93 -13.87 12.13
N THR A 176 -0.21 -12.77 11.93
CA THR A 176 0.51 -12.10 13.03
C THR A 176 -0.44 -11.56 14.08
N LEU A 177 -1.62 -11.05 13.70
CA LEU A 177 -2.65 -10.63 14.65
C LEU A 177 -3.17 -11.84 15.46
N LEU A 178 -3.52 -12.93 14.78
CA LEU A 178 -3.96 -14.17 15.44
C LEU A 178 -2.93 -14.67 16.48
N ILE A 179 -1.69 -14.83 16.04
CA ILE A 179 -0.59 -15.34 16.88
C ILE A 179 -0.28 -14.38 18.04
N SER A 180 -0.32 -13.07 17.82
CA SER A 180 -0.02 -12.09 18.86
C SER A 180 -1.15 -11.90 19.87
N THR A 181 -2.36 -12.32 19.53
CA THR A 181 -3.55 -12.16 20.40
C THR A 181 -3.94 -13.43 21.14
N MET A 182 -3.48 -14.62 20.70
CA MET A 182 -3.88 -15.90 21.28
C MET A 182 -3.54 -16.04 22.78
N ASP A 183 -2.42 -15.47 23.23
CA ASP A 183 -1.97 -15.53 24.64
C ASP A 183 -2.38 -14.29 25.44
N ARG A 184 -3.21 -13.42 24.86
CA ARG A 184 -3.44 -12.05 25.35
C ARG A 184 -4.90 -11.66 25.47
N TYR A 185 -5.74 -12.12 24.55
CA TYR A 185 -7.17 -11.86 24.57
C TYR A 185 -7.94 -13.17 24.67
N GLN A 186 -9.00 -13.16 25.49
CA GLN A 186 -9.86 -14.33 25.68
C GLN A 186 -10.88 -14.41 24.54
N TYR A 187 -10.62 -15.24 23.54
CA TYR A 187 -11.57 -15.59 22.48
C TYR A 187 -11.28 -16.99 21.93
N PRO A 188 -12.26 -17.69 21.32
CA PRO A 188 -12.03 -19.03 20.79
C PRO A 188 -11.04 -18.99 19.62
N PHE A 189 -9.92 -19.72 19.73
CA PHE A 189 -8.87 -19.76 18.69
C PHE A 189 -9.42 -20.05 17.29
N VAL A 190 -10.41 -20.95 17.20
CA VAL A 190 -11.09 -21.31 15.95
C VAL A 190 -11.70 -20.08 15.27
N LEU A 191 -12.28 -19.15 16.03
CA LEU A 191 -12.84 -17.91 15.48
C LEU A 191 -11.75 -17.00 14.91
N GLY A 192 -10.64 -16.83 15.63
CA GLY A 192 -9.51 -16.03 15.13
C GLY A 192 -8.87 -16.64 13.89
N LEU A 193 -8.71 -17.97 13.86
CA LEU A 193 -8.22 -18.70 12.69
C LEU A 193 -9.17 -18.54 11.50
N MET A 194 -10.48 -18.68 11.70
CA MET A 194 -11.49 -18.45 10.68
C MET A 194 -11.40 -17.02 10.12
N MET A 195 -11.32 -16.01 10.98
CA MET A 195 -11.16 -14.61 10.56
C MET A 195 -9.87 -14.40 9.77
N ALA A 196 -8.75 -14.99 10.20
CA ALA A 196 -7.48 -14.86 9.51
C ALA A 196 -7.49 -15.51 8.12
N VAL A 197 -8.07 -16.71 8.01
CA VAL A 197 -8.24 -17.42 6.74
C VAL A 197 -9.19 -16.66 5.82
N VAL A 198 -10.34 -16.21 6.32
CA VAL A 198 -11.31 -15.44 5.54
C VAL A 198 -10.70 -14.15 5.01
N PHE A 199 -10.00 -13.39 5.85
CA PHE A 199 -9.37 -12.13 5.42
C PHE A 199 -8.29 -12.37 4.34
N SER A 200 -7.36 -13.29 4.59
CA SER A 200 -6.28 -13.61 3.63
C SER A 200 -6.84 -14.15 2.30
N THR A 201 -7.81 -15.06 2.35
CA THR A 201 -8.44 -15.62 1.15
C THR A 201 -9.26 -14.59 0.38
N LEU A 202 -10.02 -13.73 1.07
CA LEU A 202 -10.80 -12.69 0.41
C LEU A 202 -9.90 -11.72 -0.34
N VAL A 203 -8.78 -11.28 0.28
CA VAL A 203 -7.81 -10.40 -0.39
C VAL A 203 -7.11 -11.12 -1.53
N GLY A 204 -6.70 -12.38 -1.34
CA GLY A 204 -6.09 -13.20 -2.40
C GLY A 204 -7.00 -13.37 -3.63
N LEU A 205 -8.26 -13.73 -3.41
CA LEU A 205 -9.26 -13.87 -4.48
C LEU A 205 -9.55 -12.54 -5.19
N SER A 206 -9.50 -11.42 -4.46
CA SER A 206 -9.66 -10.09 -5.08
C SER A 206 -8.60 -9.82 -6.16
N ARG A 207 -7.37 -10.32 -6.01
CA ARG A 207 -6.28 -10.14 -6.98
C ARG A 207 -6.49 -10.93 -8.27
N LEU A 208 -7.16 -12.08 -8.17
CA LEU A 208 -7.63 -12.85 -9.32
C LEU A 208 -8.79 -12.11 -10.00
N TYR A 209 -9.75 -11.59 -9.22
CA TYR A 209 -10.89 -10.86 -9.75
C TYR A 209 -10.48 -9.57 -10.47
N THR A 210 -9.51 -8.82 -9.94
CA THR A 210 -8.99 -7.61 -10.59
C THR A 210 -8.11 -7.90 -11.81
N GLY A 211 -7.80 -9.17 -12.07
CA GLY A 211 -7.02 -9.60 -13.23
C GLY A 211 -5.53 -9.25 -13.13
N MET A 212 -5.04 -8.99 -11.92
CA MET A 212 -3.68 -8.50 -11.70
C MET A 212 -2.68 -9.62 -11.43
N HIS A 213 -3.15 -10.77 -10.94
CA HIS A 213 -2.30 -11.89 -10.54
C HIS A 213 -2.89 -13.23 -11.01
N THR A 214 -2.02 -14.21 -11.21
CA THR A 214 -2.39 -15.61 -11.42
C THR A 214 -2.66 -16.30 -10.09
N VAL A 215 -3.22 -17.53 -10.12
CA VAL A 215 -3.42 -18.32 -8.90
C VAL A 215 -2.08 -18.70 -8.28
N LEU A 216 -1.07 -18.98 -9.12
CA LEU A 216 0.28 -19.26 -8.68
C LEU A 216 0.91 -18.08 -7.92
N ASP A 217 0.72 -16.84 -8.40
CA ASP A 217 1.27 -15.65 -7.73
C ASP A 217 0.70 -15.47 -6.31
N VAL A 218 -0.60 -15.76 -6.14
CA VAL A 218 -1.31 -15.65 -4.86
C VAL A 218 -0.85 -16.74 -3.90
N LEU A 219 -0.84 -18.00 -4.35
CA LEU A 219 -0.38 -19.12 -3.52
C LEU A 219 1.11 -18.99 -3.15
N GLY A 220 1.96 -18.55 -4.08
CA GLY A 220 3.36 -18.27 -3.83
C GLY A 220 3.54 -17.17 -2.77
N GLY A 221 2.74 -16.11 -2.82
CA GLY A 221 2.74 -15.06 -1.80
C GLY A 221 2.34 -15.58 -0.41
N ILE A 222 1.27 -16.35 -0.32
CA ILE A 222 0.81 -16.96 0.94
C ILE A 222 1.91 -17.88 1.51
N LEU A 223 2.51 -18.74 0.67
CA LEU A 223 3.54 -19.67 1.08
C LEU A 223 4.81 -18.96 1.58
N ILE A 224 5.31 -17.97 0.84
CA ILE A 224 6.47 -17.17 1.26
C ILE A 224 6.19 -16.50 2.61
N THR A 225 5.00 -15.93 2.78
CA THR A 225 4.62 -15.26 4.03
C THR A 225 4.54 -16.24 5.20
N ALA A 226 3.94 -17.42 4.99
CA ALA A 226 3.88 -18.46 6.01
C ALA A 226 5.29 -18.89 6.47
N ILE A 227 6.21 -19.09 5.52
CA ILE A 227 7.62 -19.42 5.82
C ILE A 227 8.28 -18.29 6.61
N LEU A 228 8.07 -17.02 6.23
CA LEU A 228 8.64 -15.88 6.94
C LEU A 228 8.08 -15.75 8.36
N ILE A 229 6.79 -15.98 8.58
CA ILE A 229 6.19 -15.99 9.92
C ILE A 229 6.82 -17.09 10.76
N VAL A 230 6.89 -18.33 10.25
CA VAL A 230 7.49 -19.47 10.97
C VAL A 230 8.95 -19.20 11.33
N LEU A 231 9.73 -18.66 10.39
CA LEU A 231 11.15 -18.36 10.60
C LEU A 231 11.36 -17.23 11.62
N THR A 232 10.53 -16.20 11.59
CA THR A 232 10.69 -15.04 12.46
C THR A 232 10.05 -15.23 13.83
N TYR A 233 9.03 -16.07 13.96
CA TYR A 233 8.26 -16.28 15.20
C TYR A 233 9.13 -16.51 16.45
N PRO A 234 10.17 -17.38 16.44
CA PRO A 234 11.05 -17.55 17.59
C PRO A 234 11.81 -16.28 17.98
N ALA A 235 12.08 -15.40 17.03
CA ALA A 235 12.81 -14.16 17.22
C ALA A 235 11.93 -12.99 17.68
N TRP A 236 10.60 -13.08 17.60
CA TRP A 236 9.71 -11.94 17.94
C TRP A 236 9.91 -11.46 19.38
N THR A 237 10.02 -12.38 20.33
CA THR A 237 10.26 -12.05 21.75
C THR A 237 11.66 -11.46 21.99
N LEU A 238 12.65 -11.87 21.20
CA LEU A 238 13.99 -11.29 21.25
C LEU A 238 13.99 -9.86 20.69
N ILE A 239 13.34 -9.65 19.54
CA ILE A 239 13.19 -8.33 18.91
C ILE A 239 12.50 -7.38 19.88
N ASP A 240 11.39 -7.79 20.50
CA ASP A 240 10.66 -6.98 21.48
C ASP A 240 11.54 -6.54 22.67
N ARG A 241 12.48 -7.40 23.11
CA ARG A 241 13.43 -7.10 24.20
C ARG A 241 14.56 -6.20 23.74
N LEU A 242 15.13 -6.46 22.56
CA LEU A 242 16.20 -5.64 21.98
C LEU A 242 15.71 -4.22 21.69
N ASP A 243 14.47 -4.08 21.21
CA ASP A 243 13.75 -2.82 21.01
C ASP A 243 13.71 -1.95 22.27
N SER A 244 13.67 -2.59 23.43
CA SER A 244 13.56 -1.91 24.73
C SER A 244 14.93 -1.69 25.40
N ALA A 245 15.93 -2.54 25.15
CA ALA A 245 17.16 -2.57 25.95
C ALA A 245 18.38 -1.87 25.34
N SER A 246 18.46 -1.73 24.01
CA SER A 246 19.72 -1.31 23.36
C SER A 246 19.71 0.15 22.88
N PRO A 247 20.69 0.98 23.28
CA PRO A 247 20.82 2.36 22.76
C PRO A 247 21.38 2.43 21.33
N LEU A 248 21.95 1.33 20.82
CA LEU A 248 22.49 1.27 19.45
C LEU A 248 21.43 0.95 18.40
N LEU A 249 20.27 0.46 18.83
CA LEU A 249 19.23 -0.01 17.94
C LEU A 249 18.66 1.08 17.01
N PRO A 250 18.38 2.33 17.45
CA PRO A 250 17.88 3.37 16.55
C PRO A 250 18.82 3.65 15.37
N VAL A 251 20.14 3.55 15.60
CA VAL A 251 21.14 3.73 14.56
C VAL A 251 21.05 2.58 13.55
N CYS A 252 21.02 1.33 14.02
CA CYS A 252 20.88 0.17 13.14
C CYS A 252 19.57 0.22 12.33
N VAL A 253 18.47 0.60 12.96
CA VAL A 253 17.13 0.69 12.35
C VAL A 253 17.00 1.83 11.35
N LEU A 254 17.85 2.86 11.40
CA LEU A 254 17.94 3.86 10.34
C LEU A 254 18.88 3.41 9.22
N VAL A 255 20.10 2.99 9.58
CA VAL A 255 21.18 2.73 8.63
C VAL A 255 20.88 1.51 7.76
N VAL A 256 20.40 0.41 8.35
CA VAL A 256 20.16 -0.84 7.61
C VAL A 256 19.03 -0.66 6.58
N PRO A 257 17.82 -0.20 6.93
CA PRO A 257 16.77 0.10 5.95
C PRO A 257 17.18 1.10 4.89
N PHE A 258 17.88 2.16 5.25
CA PHE A 258 18.35 3.16 4.28
C PHE A 258 19.31 2.53 3.26
N PHE A 259 20.29 1.76 3.75
CA PHE A 259 21.24 1.06 2.89
C PHE A 259 20.56 0.03 1.98
N LEU A 260 19.57 -0.71 2.49
CA LEU A 260 18.76 -1.65 1.70
C LEU A 260 17.95 -0.94 0.61
N CYS A 261 17.40 0.24 0.89
CA CYS A 261 16.69 1.04 -0.12
C CYS A 261 17.62 1.59 -1.19
N TYR A 262 18.85 1.97 -0.81
CA TYR A 262 19.86 2.48 -1.74
C TYR A 262 20.38 1.37 -2.68
N ASN A 263 20.60 0.17 -2.14
CA ASN A 263 21.05 -1.01 -2.89
C ASN A 263 19.87 -1.82 -3.48
N TYR A 264 18.66 -1.26 -3.49
CA TYR A 264 17.49 -1.95 -4.01
C TYR A 264 17.69 -2.30 -5.50
N PRO A 265 17.36 -3.52 -5.94
CA PRO A 265 17.60 -3.97 -7.31
C PRO A 265 17.10 -2.97 -8.35
N VAL A 266 17.93 -2.69 -9.35
CA VAL A 266 17.58 -1.76 -10.42
C VAL A 266 16.67 -2.49 -11.42
N SER A 267 15.44 -2.01 -11.53
CA SER A 267 14.50 -2.48 -12.54
C SER A 267 14.87 -1.92 -13.92
N ASP A 268 14.56 -2.66 -14.99
CA ASP A 268 14.94 -2.31 -16.37
C ASP A 268 14.22 -1.05 -16.89
N TYR A 269 13.16 -0.63 -16.21
CA TYR A 269 12.38 0.58 -16.47
C TYR A 269 11.99 1.25 -15.14
N TYR A 270 11.64 2.54 -15.19
CA TYR A 270 11.16 3.25 -14.00
C TYR A 270 9.84 2.62 -13.53
N SER A 271 9.86 2.01 -12.35
CA SER A 271 8.70 1.47 -11.66
C SER A 271 8.52 2.18 -10.31
N PRO A 272 7.28 2.46 -9.87
CA PRO A 272 7.02 3.00 -8.53
C PRO A 272 7.47 2.07 -7.39
N THR A 273 7.75 0.78 -7.67
CA THR A 273 8.12 -0.24 -6.66
C THR A 273 9.19 0.21 -5.67
N ARG A 274 10.25 0.89 -6.16
CA ARG A 274 11.35 1.37 -5.31
C ARG A 274 10.88 2.47 -4.35
N ALA A 275 10.12 3.42 -4.87
CA ALA A 275 9.60 4.54 -4.09
C ALA A 275 8.63 4.04 -3.01
N ASP A 276 7.81 3.05 -3.35
CA ASP A 276 6.88 2.39 -2.41
C ASP A 276 7.66 1.61 -1.35
N THR A 277 8.69 0.85 -1.75
CA THR A 277 9.54 0.10 -0.81
C THR A 277 10.27 1.04 0.16
N THR A 278 10.78 2.17 -0.33
CA THR A 278 11.43 3.20 0.51
C THR A 278 10.45 3.76 1.52
N THR A 279 9.21 4.03 1.10
CA THR A 279 8.14 4.54 1.97
C THR A 279 7.82 3.54 3.09
N ILE A 280 7.69 2.25 2.76
CA ILE A 280 7.39 1.19 3.71
C ILE A 280 8.53 1.01 4.72
N MET A 281 9.77 0.91 4.25
CA MET A 281 10.95 0.71 5.10
C MET A 281 11.18 1.89 6.04
N ALA A 282 11.00 3.12 5.53
CA ALA A 282 11.13 4.35 6.32
C ALA A 282 10.02 4.47 7.38
N ALA A 283 8.77 4.17 7.03
CA ALA A 283 7.67 4.15 7.99
C ALA A 283 7.93 3.11 9.11
N GLY A 284 8.40 1.92 8.74
CA GLY A 284 8.82 0.88 9.68
C GLY A 284 9.92 1.35 10.63
N ALA A 285 10.99 1.94 10.08
CA ALA A 285 12.09 2.49 10.87
C ALA A 285 11.60 3.56 11.85
N GLY A 286 10.77 4.50 11.38
CA GLY A 286 10.17 5.53 12.21
C GLY A 286 9.30 4.97 13.34
N VAL A 287 8.52 3.94 13.07
CA VAL A 287 7.70 3.25 14.08
C VAL A 287 8.57 2.61 15.17
N THR A 288 9.60 1.85 14.79
CA THR A 288 10.52 1.22 15.74
C THR A 288 11.29 2.25 16.58
N ILE A 289 11.73 3.35 15.96
CA ILE A 289 12.36 4.48 16.69
C ILE A 289 11.37 5.13 17.64
N GLY A 290 10.11 5.34 17.23
CA GLY A 290 9.06 5.88 18.09
C GLY A 290 8.81 5.00 19.32
N PHE A 291 8.81 3.67 19.16
CA PHE A 291 8.72 2.75 20.28
C PHE A 291 9.92 2.85 21.22
N TRP A 292 11.13 2.95 20.66
CA TRP A 292 12.36 3.14 21.43
C TRP A 292 12.35 4.47 22.21
N ILE A 293 11.96 5.59 21.58
CA ILE A 293 11.82 6.90 22.22
C ILE A 293 10.82 6.81 23.37
N ASN A 294 9.64 6.22 23.13
CA ASN A 294 8.62 6.08 24.16
C ASN A 294 9.10 5.25 25.36
N HIS A 295 9.88 4.19 25.10
CA HIS A 295 10.44 3.35 26.15
C HIS A 295 11.52 4.10 26.96
N PHE A 296 12.48 4.74 26.28
CA PHE A 296 13.62 5.40 26.91
C PHE A 296 13.22 6.65 27.71
N PHE A 297 12.34 7.48 27.15
CA PHE A 297 11.87 8.71 27.79
C PHE A 297 10.60 8.52 28.63
N GLN A 298 10.07 7.29 28.71
CA GLN A 298 8.86 6.94 29.48
C GLN A 298 7.62 7.82 29.17
N LEU A 299 7.54 8.35 27.95
CA LEU A 299 6.55 9.38 27.57
C LEU A 299 5.09 8.87 27.64
N VAL A 300 4.91 7.57 27.44
CA VAL A 300 3.60 6.92 27.32
C VAL A 300 3.39 5.83 28.40
N SER A 301 4.30 5.73 29.38
CA SER A 301 4.32 4.66 30.38
C SER A 301 3.02 4.54 31.20
N GLU A 302 2.13 3.65 30.75
CA GLU A 302 1.56 2.62 31.62
C GLU A 302 2.41 1.37 31.34
N PRO A 303 3.24 0.90 32.30
CA PRO A 303 4.00 -0.31 32.13
C PRO A 303 3.02 -1.46 31.99
N MET A 304 2.95 -2.01 30.78
CA MET A 304 2.23 -3.23 30.55
C MET A 304 3.02 -4.35 31.20
N GLU A 305 2.46 -4.88 32.29
CA GLU A 305 3.01 -6.03 33.00
C GLU A 305 3.43 -7.12 31.99
N SER A 306 4.64 -7.61 32.18
CA SER A 306 5.32 -8.62 31.36
C SER A 306 4.76 -10.03 31.55
N LEU A 307 3.44 -10.16 31.72
CA LEU A 307 2.73 -11.41 32.00
C LEU A 307 1.44 -11.48 31.17
N PRO A 308 0.97 -12.69 30.79
CA PRO A 308 -0.26 -12.85 30.01
C PRO A 308 -1.45 -12.58 30.92
N VAL A 309 -1.74 -11.30 31.17
CA VAL A 309 -3.04 -10.92 31.73
C VAL A 309 -4.02 -11.10 30.60
N ILE A 310 -4.73 -12.22 30.60
CA ILE A 310 -5.74 -12.47 29.59
C ILE A 310 -6.82 -11.40 29.73
N GLN A 311 -6.85 -10.47 28.77
CA GLN A 311 -7.82 -9.39 28.77
C GLN A 311 -9.13 -9.88 28.17
N ASN A 312 -10.23 -9.65 28.87
CA ASN A 312 -11.57 -9.76 28.30
C ASN A 312 -11.76 -8.63 27.29
N ILE A 313 -12.28 -8.95 26.10
CA ILE A 313 -12.60 -7.94 25.09
C ILE A 313 -13.67 -7.01 25.72
N PRO A 314 -13.39 -5.72 25.93
CA PRO A 314 -14.35 -4.82 26.55
C PRO A 314 -15.61 -4.73 25.68
N PRO A 315 -16.81 -4.65 26.29
CA PRO A 315 -18.03 -4.49 25.53
C PRO A 315 -17.97 -3.21 24.69
N LEU A 316 -18.29 -3.32 23.41
CA LEU A 316 -18.27 -2.20 22.48
C LEU A 316 -19.38 -1.20 22.86
N THR A 317 -19.01 -0.20 23.65
CA THR A 317 -19.90 0.88 24.07
C THR A 317 -19.82 2.02 23.05
N THR A 318 -20.93 2.71 22.79
CA THR A 318 -20.98 3.85 21.86
C THR A 318 -19.94 4.91 22.17
N ASP A 319 -19.71 5.18 23.46
CA ASP A 319 -18.78 6.20 23.92
C ASP A 319 -17.32 5.82 23.62
N LEU A 320 -16.97 4.53 23.76
CA LEU A 320 -15.65 4.01 23.37
C LEU A 320 -15.43 4.11 21.85
N LEU A 321 -16.48 3.84 21.06
CA LEU A 321 -16.41 3.95 19.61
C LEU A 321 -16.21 5.41 19.17
N VAL A 322 -17.02 6.34 19.70
CA VAL A 322 -16.92 7.77 19.38
C VAL A 322 -15.56 8.32 19.81
N LEU A 323 -15.10 8.01 21.02
CA LEU A 323 -13.78 8.44 21.49
C LEU A 323 -12.65 7.86 20.65
N GLY A 324 -12.73 6.58 20.28
CA GLY A 324 -11.72 5.94 19.43
C GLY A 324 -11.65 6.55 18.03
N LEU A 325 -12.81 6.86 17.43
CA LEU A 325 -12.90 7.56 16.15
C LEU A 325 -12.35 8.99 16.24
N ALA A 326 -12.68 9.74 17.29
CA ALA A 326 -12.18 11.09 17.48
C ALA A 326 -10.64 11.11 17.59
N LYS A 327 -10.07 10.23 18.43
CA LYS A 327 -8.62 10.04 18.55
C LYS A 327 -7.96 9.66 17.22
N PHE A 328 -8.60 8.75 16.49
CA PHE A 328 -8.11 8.35 15.17
C PHE A 328 -8.09 9.53 14.19
N THR A 329 -9.14 10.34 14.18
CA THR A 329 -9.26 11.52 13.30
C THR A 329 -8.16 12.54 13.59
N VAL A 330 -8.00 12.91 14.87
CA VAL A 330 -6.98 13.87 15.32
C VAL A 330 -5.58 13.35 14.97
N GLY A 331 -5.32 12.07 15.22
CA GLY A 331 -4.05 11.43 14.90
C GLY A 331 -3.72 11.46 13.40
N ILE A 332 -4.69 11.11 12.54
CA ILE A 332 -4.51 11.15 11.08
C ILE A 332 -4.24 12.56 10.59
N VAL A 333 -4.99 13.57 11.06
CA VAL A 333 -4.76 14.97 10.69
C VAL A 333 -3.34 15.40 11.05
N LEU A 334 -2.87 15.07 12.27
CA LEU A 334 -1.50 15.41 12.69
C LEU A 334 -0.45 14.73 11.81
N ILE A 335 -0.62 13.45 11.50
CA ILE A 335 0.28 12.71 10.59
C ILE A 335 0.36 13.39 9.22
N LEU A 336 -0.79 13.82 8.66
CA LEU A 336 -0.83 14.48 7.36
C LEU A 336 -0.10 15.81 7.36
N LEU A 337 -0.26 16.60 8.43
CA LEU A 337 0.44 17.87 8.59
C LEU A 337 1.96 17.66 8.69
N VAL A 338 2.41 16.69 9.49
CA VAL A 338 3.84 16.35 9.62
C VAL A 338 4.40 15.85 8.28
N ARG A 339 3.67 14.99 7.57
CA ARG A 339 4.06 14.54 6.23
C ARG A 339 4.24 15.72 5.28
N GLN A 340 3.25 16.60 5.17
CA GLN A 340 3.29 17.78 4.30
C GLN A 340 4.47 18.70 4.62
N LEU A 341 4.71 18.96 5.92
CA LEU A 341 5.78 19.83 6.38
C LEU A 341 7.16 19.22 6.07
N VAL A 342 7.42 17.99 6.51
CA VAL A 342 8.73 17.34 6.36
C VAL A 342 9.04 17.05 4.90
N GLN A 343 8.03 16.69 4.09
CA GLN A 343 8.21 16.49 2.65
C GLN A 343 8.64 17.78 1.95
N LYS A 344 8.00 18.91 2.26
CA LYS A 344 8.36 20.22 1.68
C LYS A 344 9.78 20.63 2.08
N LEU A 345 10.10 20.53 3.37
CA LEU A 345 11.41 20.90 3.90
C LEU A 345 12.54 20.02 3.33
N SER A 346 12.34 18.69 3.30
CA SER A 346 13.33 17.75 2.76
C SER A 346 13.61 17.99 1.28
N LEU A 347 12.56 18.18 0.46
CA LEU A 347 12.73 18.50 -0.97
C LEU A 347 13.45 19.84 -1.17
N GLN A 348 13.14 20.86 -0.38
CA GLN A 348 13.81 22.16 -0.46
C GLN A 348 15.32 22.03 -0.17
N VAL A 349 15.69 21.29 0.88
CA VAL A 349 17.10 21.04 1.23
C VAL A 349 17.81 20.28 0.12
N LEU A 350 17.21 19.20 -0.40
CA LEU A 350 17.84 18.40 -1.46
C LEU A 350 17.98 19.15 -2.78
N TYR A 351 16.97 19.91 -3.21
CA TYR A 351 17.08 20.70 -4.44
C TYR A 351 18.13 21.82 -4.33
N SER A 352 18.25 22.42 -3.14
CA SER A 352 19.33 23.38 -2.86
C SER A 352 20.71 22.71 -2.91
N TRP A 353 20.83 21.51 -2.33
CA TRP A 353 22.10 20.76 -2.29
C TRP A 353 22.56 20.33 -3.69
N PHE A 354 21.65 19.77 -4.49
CA PHE A 354 21.97 19.30 -5.85
C PHE A 354 21.89 20.41 -6.92
N LYS A 355 21.61 21.66 -6.53
CA LYS A 355 21.46 22.83 -7.42
C LYS A 355 20.51 22.57 -8.60
N VAL A 356 19.42 21.85 -8.36
CA VAL A 356 18.44 21.50 -9.41
C VAL A 356 17.23 22.42 -9.35
N VAL A 357 16.73 22.86 -10.50
CA VAL A 357 15.50 23.66 -10.60
C VAL A 357 14.31 22.86 -10.07
N THR A 358 13.61 23.43 -9.09
CA THR A 358 12.47 22.87 -8.32
C THR A 358 11.31 22.31 -9.16
N ARG A 359 11.26 22.60 -10.47
CA ARG A 359 10.14 22.26 -11.37
C ARG A 359 10.39 21.05 -12.29
N ASN A 360 11.56 20.43 -12.24
CA ASN A 360 11.88 19.31 -13.13
C ASN A 360 11.44 17.95 -12.54
N LYS A 361 10.39 17.33 -13.08
CA LYS A 361 9.84 16.03 -12.62
C LYS A 361 10.86 14.90 -12.70
N GLU A 362 11.78 14.96 -13.66
CA GLU A 362 12.82 13.95 -13.83
C GLU A 362 13.88 14.03 -12.72
N ALA A 363 14.12 15.22 -12.17
CA ALA A 363 15.03 15.39 -11.04
C ALA A 363 14.51 14.70 -9.77
N ARG A 364 13.20 14.73 -9.54
CA ARG A 364 12.57 14.07 -8.39
C ARG A 364 12.68 12.54 -8.44
N ARG A 365 12.88 11.97 -9.63
CA ARG A 365 13.05 10.51 -9.87
C ARG A 365 14.52 10.07 -9.79
N ARG A 366 15.46 10.99 -9.57
CA ARG A 366 16.87 10.63 -9.36
C ARG A 366 16.99 9.89 -8.04
N LEU A 367 17.71 8.78 -8.02
CA LEU A 367 17.89 7.93 -6.85
C LEU A 367 18.42 8.73 -5.63
N GLU A 368 19.35 9.65 -5.88
CA GLU A 368 19.95 10.56 -4.90
C GLU A 368 18.95 11.52 -4.24
N ILE A 369 17.79 11.75 -4.88
CA ILE A 369 16.74 12.63 -4.37
C ILE A 369 15.58 11.79 -3.85
N GLU A 370 15.06 10.86 -4.66
CA GLU A 370 13.87 10.06 -4.37
C GLU A 370 13.97 9.25 -3.08
N VAL A 371 15.10 8.59 -2.85
CA VAL A 371 15.28 7.74 -1.66
C VAL A 371 15.39 8.60 -0.39
N PRO A 372 16.30 9.60 -0.28
CA PRO A 372 16.48 10.32 0.97
C PRO A 372 15.27 11.18 1.37
N TYR A 373 14.59 11.87 0.45
CA TYR A 373 13.45 12.72 0.83
C TYR A 373 12.28 11.86 1.35
N LYS A 374 11.98 10.74 0.67
CA LYS A 374 10.93 9.80 1.11
C LYS A 374 11.32 9.18 2.43
N PHE A 375 12.57 8.75 2.57
CA PHE A 375 13.03 8.10 3.79
C PHE A 375 12.90 9.00 5.01
N VAL A 376 13.35 10.27 4.92
CA VAL A 376 13.21 11.24 6.01
C VAL A 376 11.74 11.51 6.32
N THR A 377 10.93 11.79 5.29
CA THR A 377 9.50 12.11 5.45
C THR A 377 8.75 11.00 6.18
N TYR A 378 8.86 9.76 5.71
CA TYR A 378 8.09 8.65 6.25
C TYR A 378 8.64 8.11 7.57
N THR A 379 9.94 8.28 7.85
CA THR A 379 10.50 8.07 9.19
C THR A 379 9.89 9.03 10.19
N SER A 380 9.79 10.33 9.85
CA SER A 380 9.13 11.33 10.70
C SER A 380 7.65 11.04 10.93
N VAL A 381 6.94 10.56 9.90
CA VAL A 381 5.55 10.11 10.02
C VAL A 381 5.42 8.95 11.01
N GLY A 382 6.28 7.93 10.91
CA GLY A 382 6.29 6.79 11.84
C GLY A 382 6.54 7.21 13.29
N ILE A 383 7.54 8.08 13.53
CA ILE A 383 7.83 8.63 14.86
C ILE A 383 6.62 9.42 15.39
N CYS A 384 5.98 10.23 14.54
CA CYS A 384 4.79 11.00 14.93
C CYS A 384 3.61 10.12 15.32
N ALA A 385 3.34 9.07 14.55
CA ALA A 385 2.26 8.14 14.83
C ALA A 385 2.42 7.44 16.19
N ILE A 386 3.65 7.12 16.58
CA ILE A 386 3.93 6.33 17.79
C ILE A 386 4.20 7.21 19.02
N THR A 387 4.82 8.37 18.87
CA THR A 387 5.21 9.23 20.01
C THR A 387 4.26 10.41 20.18
N PHE A 388 4.19 11.30 19.19
CA PHE A 388 3.50 12.59 19.33
C PHE A 388 1.97 12.45 19.43
N VAL A 389 1.36 11.56 18.63
CA VAL A 389 -0.10 11.35 18.67
C VAL A 389 -0.56 10.80 20.03
N PRO A 390 0.04 9.72 20.59
CA PRO A 390 -0.32 9.25 21.93
C PRO A 390 -0.07 10.28 23.03
N MET A 391 1.00 11.07 22.95
CA MET A 391 1.25 12.17 23.89
C MET A 391 0.14 13.22 23.85
N LEU A 392 -0.31 13.63 22.66
CA LEU A 392 -1.42 14.56 22.48
C LEU A 392 -2.71 14.02 23.10
N HIS A 393 -3.01 12.73 22.87
CA HIS A 393 -4.17 12.07 23.46
C HIS A 393 -4.10 11.98 25.00
N ARG A 394 -2.89 11.95 25.59
CA ARG A 394 -2.69 11.94 27.04
C ARG A 394 -2.90 13.34 27.64
N ILE A 395 -2.34 14.37 27.03
CA ILE A 395 -2.55 15.77 27.44
C ILE A 395 -4.03 16.14 27.34
N GLY A 396 -4.72 15.63 26.31
CA GLY A 396 -6.17 15.80 26.15
C GLY A 396 -7.04 15.16 27.24
N LYS A 397 -6.48 14.26 28.08
CA LYS A 397 -7.18 13.65 29.22
C LYS A 397 -7.10 14.49 30.51
N GLU A 398 -6.35 15.60 30.53
CA GLU A 398 -6.41 16.53 31.65
C GLU A 398 -7.82 17.15 31.74
N PRO A 399 -8.39 17.32 32.95
CA PRO A 399 -9.81 17.63 33.15
C PRO A 399 -10.27 18.93 32.46
N MET A 400 -9.35 19.86 32.20
CA MET A 400 -9.62 21.12 31.51
C MET A 400 -9.83 20.91 30.00
N THR A 401 -9.12 19.97 29.38
CA THR A 401 -9.17 19.70 27.93
C THR A 401 -10.30 18.71 27.58
N VAL A 402 -10.60 17.76 28.47
CA VAL A 402 -11.76 16.86 28.35
C VAL A 402 -13.06 17.65 28.36
N CYS A 403 -13.17 18.73 29.15
CA CYS A 403 -14.31 19.65 29.09
C CYS A 403 -14.45 20.34 27.72
N VAL A 404 -13.34 20.72 27.08
CA VAL A 404 -13.37 21.34 25.74
C VAL A 404 -13.80 20.33 24.67
N PHE A 405 -13.27 19.10 24.70
CA PHE A 405 -13.66 18.05 23.75
C PHE A 405 -15.08 17.52 23.97
N LEU A 406 -15.53 17.37 25.23
CA LEU A 406 -16.92 17.02 25.53
C LEU A 406 -17.89 18.16 25.16
N ASN A 407 -17.49 19.41 25.33
CA ASN A 407 -18.29 20.55 24.87
C ASN A 407 -18.35 20.62 23.34
N LEU A 408 -17.24 20.36 22.63
CA LEU A 408 -17.22 20.27 21.17
C LEU A 408 -18.06 19.09 20.65
N ALA A 409 -17.96 17.91 21.27
CA ALA A 409 -18.79 16.75 20.93
C ALA A 409 -20.29 16.97 21.27
N LYS A 410 -20.60 17.76 22.30
CA LYS A 410 -21.97 18.21 22.62
C LYS A 410 -22.51 19.24 21.63
N LEU A 411 -21.63 20.13 21.13
CA LEU A 411 -21.96 21.06 20.05
C LEU A 411 -22.25 20.32 18.73
N ASP A 412 -21.47 19.28 18.43
CA ASP A 412 -21.68 18.46 17.23
C ASP A 412 -22.94 17.57 17.34
N THR A 413 -23.23 17.01 18.53
CA THR A 413 -24.47 16.24 18.73
C THR A 413 -25.72 17.12 18.68
N ALA A 414 -25.64 18.38 19.12
CA ALA A 414 -26.71 19.36 18.94
C ALA A 414 -26.92 19.74 17.46
N ALA A 415 -25.83 19.81 16.67
CA ALA A 415 -25.90 20.03 15.22
C ALA A 415 -26.42 18.79 14.46
N LEU A 416 -26.10 17.57 14.91
CA LEU A 416 -26.60 16.32 14.35
C LEU A 416 -28.11 16.10 14.59
N ILE A 417 -28.67 16.61 15.69
CA ILE A 417 -30.12 16.62 15.93
C ILE A 417 -30.86 17.56 14.96
N GLN A 418 -30.17 18.52 14.33
CA GLN A 418 -30.72 19.40 13.29
C GLN A 418 -30.70 18.82 11.86
N GLY A 419 -30.41 17.52 11.68
CA GLY A 419 -30.75 16.82 10.44
C GLY A 419 -29.73 16.90 9.32
N GLN A 420 -28.43 16.76 9.61
CA GLN A 420 -27.42 16.46 8.58
C GLN A 420 -26.99 14.99 8.63
N THR A 421 -27.10 14.33 7.47
CA THR A 421 -26.95 12.89 7.25
C THR A 421 -25.55 12.37 7.59
N ALA A 422 -25.48 11.30 8.39
CA ALA A 422 -24.27 10.58 8.82
C ALA A 422 -23.43 9.88 7.71
N GLY A 423 -23.65 10.22 6.43
CA GLY A 423 -22.97 9.63 5.28
C GLY A 423 -21.71 10.38 4.80
N SER A 424 -21.40 11.56 5.35
CA SER A 424 -20.32 12.43 4.84
C SER A 424 -18.92 12.00 5.31
N TRP A 425 -18.78 11.47 6.53
CA TRP A 425 -17.46 11.36 7.15
C TRP A 425 -16.57 10.24 6.60
N ILE A 426 -17.14 9.08 6.25
CA ILE A 426 -16.41 8.00 5.57
C ILE A 426 -15.98 8.45 4.17
N ALA A 427 -16.80 9.26 3.49
CA ALA A 427 -16.46 9.82 2.19
C ALA A 427 -15.34 10.86 2.29
N GLU A 428 -15.28 11.65 3.37
CA GLU A 428 -14.19 12.61 3.64
C GLU A 428 -12.89 11.90 4.02
N VAL A 429 -12.93 10.87 4.87
CA VAL A 429 -11.74 10.06 5.19
C VAL A 429 -11.23 9.33 3.94
N MET A 430 -12.13 8.79 3.11
CA MET A 430 -11.75 8.20 1.81
C MET A 430 -11.26 9.27 0.82
N ALA A 431 -11.79 10.50 0.84
CA ALA A 431 -11.32 11.59 0.00
C ALA A 431 -9.94 12.10 0.45
N MET A 432 -9.67 12.19 1.75
CA MET A 432 -8.35 12.51 2.30
C MET A 432 -7.34 11.39 2.04
N ALA A 433 -7.75 10.12 2.14
CA ALA A 433 -6.94 8.97 1.71
C ALA A 433 -6.66 8.95 0.20
N LYS A 434 -7.61 9.44 -0.60
CA LYS A 434 -7.43 9.62 -2.05
C LYS A 434 -6.53 10.81 -2.37
N ALA A 435 -6.57 11.87 -1.56
CA ALA A 435 -5.63 13.00 -1.65
C ALA A 435 -4.19 12.58 -1.29
N LEU A 436 -4.03 11.74 -0.26
CA LEU A 436 -2.78 11.08 0.12
C LEU A 436 -2.09 10.36 -1.05
N THR A 437 -2.88 9.71 -1.91
CA THR A 437 -2.39 8.99 -3.09
C THR A 437 -2.24 9.88 -4.33
N CYS A 438 -3.04 10.94 -4.48
CA CYS A 438 -2.94 11.86 -5.62
C CYS A 438 -1.75 12.83 -5.54
N GLU A 439 -1.32 13.26 -4.35
CA GLU A 439 -0.17 14.20 -4.20
C GLU A 439 1.19 13.60 -4.55
N GLU A 440 1.32 12.27 -4.63
CA GLU A 440 2.52 11.64 -5.19
C GLU A 440 2.53 11.60 -6.72
N HIS A 441 1.42 11.96 -7.40
CA HIS A 441 1.22 11.72 -8.83
C HIS A 441 0.93 12.97 -9.68
N PHE A 442 1.31 14.17 -9.22
CA PHE A 442 1.39 15.37 -10.07
C PHE A 442 2.81 15.92 -10.21
#